data_AF-A0A2V3JK83-F1
#
_entry.id   AF-A0A2V3JK83-F1
#
_cell.length_a   1.000
_cell.length_b   1.000
_cell.length_c   1.000
_cell.angle_alpha   90.00
_cell.angle_beta   90.00
_cell.angle_gamma   90.00
#
_symmetry.space_group_name_H-M   'P 1'
#
loop_
_entity.id
_entity.type
_entity.pdbx_description
1 polymer ?
#
loop_
_entity_poly.entity_id
_entity_poly.type
_entity_poly.pdbx_seq_one_letter_code
_entity_poly.pdbx_strand_id
1 'polypeptide(L)'
;MVSIEEKIHAEMENIATVLTEIERVKYMPHKELVVLVGIGAYLQNVYTGMENILKQLLLYNEIPVPNTPTWHKDLLNLAVEHNLVTRETADKMGKYLFFRHFFAHSYGFLLDETKLYPLMDNISNTYSEFKEEIVDYLTKIEE
;
A
#
# COMPACT_ATOMS: atom_id res chain seq x y z
N MET A 1 -0.47 23.62 12.37
CA MET A 1 -0.50 22.72 11.19
C MET A 1 0.29 21.49 11.56
N VAL A 2 -0.26 20.29 11.33
CA VAL A 2 0.44 19.02 11.55
C VAL A 2 1.59 18.92 10.54
N SER A 3 2.78 18.51 10.98
CA SER A 3 3.95 18.35 10.10
C SER A 3 3.74 17.23 9.09
N ILE A 4 4.54 17.21 8.01
CA ILE A 4 4.51 16.11 7.04
C ILE A 4 4.91 14.77 7.68
N GLU A 5 5.90 14.82 8.57
CA GLU A 5 6.41 13.69 9.33
C GLU A 5 5.31 13.09 10.23
N GLU A 6 4.60 13.93 11.00
CA GLU A 6 3.48 13.50 11.85
C GLU A 6 2.38 12.80 11.05
N LYS A 7 2.05 13.32 9.85
CA LYS A 7 1.05 12.68 8.98
C LYS A 7 1.51 11.33 8.46
N ILE A 8 2.78 11.21 8.08
CA ILE A 8 3.34 9.97 7.55
C ILE A 8 3.44 8.91 8.65
N HIS A 9 3.88 9.28 9.85
CA HIS A 9 3.89 8.36 10.99
C HIS A 9 2.49 7.85 11.34
N ALA A 10 1.48 8.73 11.34
CA ALA A 10 0.10 8.31 11.56
C ALA A 10 -0.38 7.28 10.51
N GLU A 11 -0.05 7.49 9.23
CA GLU A 11 -0.35 6.50 8.18
C GLU A 11 0.43 5.20 8.37
N MET A 12 1.71 5.26 8.77
CA MET A 12 2.51 4.08 9.06
C MET A 12 1.95 3.24 10.22
N GLU A 13 1.42 3.89 11.26
CA GLU A 13 0.74 3.22 12.38
C GLU A 13 -0.56 2.54 11.96
N ASN A 14 -1.36 3.20 11.12
CA ASN A 14 -2.57 2.61 10.55
C ASN A 14 -2.24 1.36 9.72
N ILE A 15 -1.22 1.43 8.85
CA ILE A 15 -0.77 0.29 8.05
C ILE A 15 -0.27 -0.84 8.95
N ALA A 16 0.54 -0.54 9.97
CA ALA A 16 1.04 -1.54 10.91
C ALA A 16 -0.07 -2.29 11.65
N THR A 17 -1.14 -1.57 12.03
CA THR A 17 -2.33 -2.17 12.64
C THR A 17 -2.98 -3.17 11.69
N VAL A 18 -3.17 -2.78 10.42
CA VAL A 18 -3.78 -3.67 9.41
C VAL A 18 -2.88 -4.89 9.13
N LEU A 19 -1.57 -4.72 9.02
CA LEU A 19 -0.63 -5.83 8.81
C LEU A 19 -0.67 -6.85 9.96
N THR A 20 -0.84 -6.38 11.20
CA THR A 20 -1.00 -7.25 12.37
C THR A 20 -2.25 -8.13 12.24
N GLU A 21 -3.36 -7.55 11.78
CA GLU A 21 -4.60 -8.32 11.54
C GLU A 21 -4.46 -9.31 10.38
N ILE A 22 -3.70 -8.97 9.32
CA ILE A 22 -3.39 -9.90 8.23
C ILE A 22 -2.58 -11.10 8.74
N GLU A 23 -1.54 -10.87 9.55
CA GLU A 23 -0.72 -11.97 10.09
C GLU A 23 -1.51 -12.89 11.03
N ARG A 24 -2.44 -12.34 11.81
CA ARG A 24 -3.33 -13.13 12.68
C ARG A 24 -4.16 -14.14 11.91
N VAL A 25 -4.64 -13.76 10.72
CA VAL A 25 -5.51 -14.63 9.90
C VAL A 25 -4.72 -15.49 8.91
N LYS A 26 -3.44 -15.18 8.66
CA LYS A 26 -2.60 -15.86 7.67
C LYS A 26 -2.58 -17.38 7.82
N TYR A 27 -2.37 -17.86 9.05
CA TYR A 27 -2.25 -19.27 9.38
C TYR A 27 -3.56 -19.93 9.83
N MET A 28 -4.69 -19.24 9.77
CA MET A 28 -5.98 -19.85 10.10
C MET A 28 -6.30 -20.97 9.08
N PRO A 29 -6.58 -22.20 9.55
CA PRO A 29 -7.01 -23.28 8.68
C PRO A 29 -8.43 -23.03 8.17
N HIS A 30 -8.71 -23.43 6.92
CA HIS A 30 -10.03 -23.37 6.29
C HIS A 30 -10.73 -22.01 6.41
N LYS A 31 -10.23 -21.02 5.66
CA LYS A 31 -10.80 -19.66 5.67
C LYS A 31 -12.15 -19.65 4.96
N GLU A 32 -13.18 -19.25 5.68
CA GLU A 32 -14.49 -18.99 5.08
C GLU A 32 -14.43 -17.79 4.13
N LEU A 33 -15.39 -17.71 3.21
CA LEU A 33 -15.45 -16.63 2.22
C LEU A 33 -15.46 -15.23 2.86
N VAL A 34 -16.17 -15.06 3.98
CA VAL A 34 -16.20 -13.77 4.70
C VAL A 34 -14.80 -13.36 5.20
N VAL A 35 -13.99 -14.33 5.62
CA VAL A 35 -12.60 -14.10 6.04
C VAL A 35 -11.74 -13.72 4.84
N LEU A 36 -11.90 -14.39 3.69
CA LEU A 36 -11.19 -14.04 2.45
C LEU A 36 -11.53 -12.63 1.98
N VAL A 37 -12.79 -12.22 2.06
CA VAL A 37 -13.23 -10.85 1.75
C VAL A 37 -12.58 -9.84 2.70
N GLY A 38 -12.54 -10.15 4.01
CA GLY A 38 -11.84 -9.33 5.01
C GLY A 38 -10.36 -9.16 4.72
N ILE A 39 -9.65 -10.25 4.38
CA ILE A 39 -8.24 -10.19 3.97
C ILE A 39 -8.08 -9.31 2.73
N GLY A 40 -8.94 -9.48 1.72
CA GLY A 40 -8.90 -8.64 0.52
C GLY A 40 -9.12 -7.15 0.81
N ALA A 41 -9.98 -6.82 1.76
CA ALA A 41 -10.14 -5.44 2.24
C ALA A 41 -8.88 -4.94 2.96
N TYR A 42 -8.26 -5.74 3.82
CA TYR A 42 -7.02 -5.37 4.50
C TYR A 42 -5.84 -5.16 3.55
N LEU A 43 -5.68 -6.00 2.53
CA LEU A 43 -4.65 -5.80 1.50
C LEU A 43 -4.83 -4.46 0.77
N GLN A 44 -6.07 -4.08 0.48
CA GLN A 44 -6.34 -2.76 -0.11
C GLN A 44 -6.09 -1.61 0.85
N ASN A 45 -6.37 -1.78 2.15
CA ASN A 45 -6.09 -0.76 3.15
C ASN A 45 -4.59 -0.49 3.25
N VAL A 46 -3.75 -1.55 3.26
CA VAL A 46 -2.28 -1.38 3.26
C VAL A 46 -1.83 -0.63 2.01
N TYR A 47 -2.30 -1.04 0.82
CA TYR A 47 -1.97 -0.36 -0.43
C TYR A 47 -2.42 1.12 -0.42
N THR A 48 -3.64 1.39 0.05
CA THR A 48 -4.18 2.75 0.16
C THR A 48 -3.36 3.62 1.11
N GLY A 49 -2.90 3.06 2.24
CA GLY A 49 -2.02 3.78 3.16
C GLY A 49 -0.69 4.17 2.50
N MET A 50 -0.07 3.25 1.73
CA MET A 50 1.14 3.57 0.97
C MET A 50 0.88 4.67 -0.09
N GLU A 51 -0.25 4.60 -0.80
CA GLU A 51 -0.65 5.67 -1.74
C GLU A 51 -0.85 7.02 -1.03
N ASN A 52 -1.45 7.02 0.16
CA ASN A 52 -1.66 8.24 0.93
C ASN A 52 -0.33 8.87 1.35
N ILE A 53 0.64 8.07 1.80
CA ILE A 53 2.00 8.53 2.11
C ILE A 53 2.63 9.18 0.87
N LEU A 54 2.61 8.50 -0.29
CA LEU A 54 3.15 9.05 -1.54
C LEU A 54 2.49 10.37 -1.94
N LYS A 55 1.16 10.47 -1.80
CA LYS A 55 0.43 11.71 -2.08
C LYS A 55 0.86 12.86 -1.17
N GLN A 56 1.04 12.60 0.13
CA GLN A 56 1.49 13.64 1.07
C GLN A 56 2.90 14.12 0.70
N LEU A 57 3.81 13.22 0.33
CA LEU A 57 5.17 13.56 -0.07
C LEU A 57 5.23 14.33 -1.40
N LEU A 58 4.48 13.90 -2.42
CA LEU A 58 4.39 14.64 -3.68
C LEU A 58 3.82 16.04 -3.46
N LEU A 59 2.77 16.17 -2.64
CA LEU A 59 2.21 17.47 -2.29
C LEU A 59 3.22 18.35 -1.54
N TYR A 60 4.00 17.77 -0.61
CA TYR A 60 5.06 18.47 0.10
C TYR A 60 6.13 19.01 -0.87
N ASN A 61 6.44 18.25 -1.93
CA ASN A 61 7.36 18.63 -3.00
C ASN A 61 6.73 19.53 -4.07
N GLU A 62 5.50 20.02 -3.85
CA GLU A 62 4.73 20.83 -4.81
C GLU A 62 4.47 20.14 -6.15
N ILE A 63 4.47 18.80 -6.17
CA ILE A 63 4.20 17.99 -7.35
C ILE A 63 2.70 17.62 -7.37
N PRO A 64 1.94 18.05 -8.39
CA PRO A 64 0.52 17.76 -8.46
C PRO A 64 0.27 16.28 -8.77
N VAL A 65 -0.62 15.66 -7.99
CA VAL A 65 -1.10 14.30 -8.29
C VAL A 65 -2.14 14.37 -9.42
N PRO A 66 -2.01 13.56 -10.49
CA PRO A 66 -2.94 13.57 -11.61
C PRO A 66 -4.37 13.26 -11.18
N ASN A 67 -5.35 13.94 -11.79
CA ASN A 67 -6.77 13.64 -11.62
C ASN A 67 -7.32 12.86 -12.82
N THR A 68 -6.68 11.74 -13.13
CA THR A 68 -7.01 10.87 -14.27
C THR A 68 -7.66 9.57 -13.78
N PRO A 69 -8.40 8.82 -14.62
CA PRO A 69 -8.87 7.48 -14.25
C PRO A 69 -7.72 6.51 -13.89
N THR A 70 -6.51 6.80 -14.36
CA THR A 70 -5.29 6.01 -14.13
C THR A 70 -4.41 6.58 -13.02
N TRP A 71 -4.91 7.53 -12.22
CA TRP A 71 -4.09 8.30 -11.28
C TRP A 71 -3.27 7.43 -10.33
N HIS A 72 -3.77 6.24 -9.96
CA HIS A 72 -3.06 5.30 -9.10
C HIS A 72 -1.74 4.84 -9.72
N LYS A 73 -1.76 4.52 -11.03
CA LYS A 73 -0.55 4.13 -11.77
C LYS A 73 0.36 5.33 -11.96
N ASP A 74 -0.22 6.50 -12.25
CA ASP A 74 0.53 7.72 -12.46
C ASP A 74 1.23 8.17 -11.16
N LEU A 75 0.60 7.95 -10.00
CA LEU A 75 1.18 8.18 -8.67
C LEU A 75 2.45 7.34 -8.45
N LEU A 76 2.43 6.04 -8.78
CA LEU A 76 3.61 5.18 -8.65
C LEU A 76 4.74 5.64 -9.59
N ASN A 77 4.41 6.05 -10.81
CA ASN A 77 5.41 6.57 -11.74
C ASN A 77 6.06 7.86 -11.24
N LEU A 78 5.26 8.79 -10.71
CA LEU A 78 5.77 10.04 -10.13
C LEU A 78 6.64 9.77 -8.90
N ALA A 79 6.24 8.83 -8.05
CA ALA A 79 7.04 8.47 -6.88
C ALA A 79 8.44 7.94 -7.26
N VAL A 80 8.53 7.17 -8.36
CA VAL A 80 9.82 6.72 -8.91
C VAL A 80 10.59 7.87 -9.56
N GLU A 81 9.92 8.71 -10.37
CA GLU A 81 10.53 9.85 -11.06
C GLU A 81 11.19 10.84 -10.08
N HIS A 82 10.55 11.04 -8.94
CA HIS A 82 11.02 11.94 -7.88
C HIS A 82 11.83 11.25 -6.79
N ASN A 83 12.27 10.01 -7.01
CA ASN A 83 13.11 9.24 -6.08
C ASN A 83 12.52 9.10 -4.67
N LEU A 84 11.19 9.11 -4.53
CA LEU A 84 10.52 8.78 -3.27
C LEU A 84 10.60 7.29 -2.99
N VAL A 85 10.54 6.48 -4.06
CA VAL A 85 10.68 5.02 -3.99
C VAL A 85 11.48 4.51 -5.18
N THR A 86 12.06 3.31 -5.05
CA THR A 86 12.69 2.63 -6.18
C THR A 86 11.66 2.07 -7.15
N ARG A 87 12.07 1.83 -8.40
CA ARG A 87 11.21 1.16 -9.39
C ARG A 87 10.81 -0.25 -8.94
N GLU A 88 11.70 -0.95 -8.25
CA GLU A 88 11.41 -2.29 -7.72
C GLU A 88 10.28 -2.26 -6.69
N THR A 89 10.36 -1.33 -5.73
CA THR A 89 9.31 -1.13 -4.71
C THR A 89 7.99 -0.73 -5.36
N ALA A 90 8.00 0.20 -6.32
CA ALA A 90 6.81 0.57 -7.08
C ALA A 90 6.19 -0.59 -7.86
N ASP A 91 7.00 -1.46 -8.47
CA ASP A 91 6.53 -2.65 -9.19
C ASP A 91 5.91 -3.67 -8.22
N LYS A 92 6.46 -3.83 -7.01
CA LYS A 92 5.85 -4.66 -5.94
C LYS A 92 4.51 -4.08 -5.49
N MET A 93 4.42 -2.76 -5.27
CA MET A 93 3.15 -2.06 -4.99
C MET A 93 2.13 -2.25 -6.12
N GLY A 94 2.58 -2.24 -7.38
CA GLY A 94 1.73 -2.41 -8.57
C GLY A 94 0.93 -3.72 -8.59
N LYS A 95 1.42 -4.78 -7.93
CA LYS A 95 0.66 -6.04 -7.76
C LYS A 95 -0.61 -5.82 -6.94
N TYR A 96 -0.55 -4.96 -5.95
CA TYR A 96 -1.69 -4.62 -5.08
C TYR A 96 -2.64 -3.63 -5.76
N LEU A 97 -2.14 -2.75 -6.64
CA LEU A 97 -2.99 -1.95 -7.53
C LEU A 97 -3.84 -2.84 -8.43
N PHE A 98 -3.22 -3.84 -9.08
CA PHE A 98 -3.94 -4.81 -9.91
C PHE A 98 -4.99 -5.57 -9.09
N PHE A 99 -4.60 -6.04 -7.90
CA PHE A 99 -5.53 -6.71 -6.99
C PHE A 99 -6.70 -5.80 -6.58
N ARG A 100 -6.45 -4.53 -6.28
CA ARG A 100 -7.49 -3.55 -5.96
C ARG A 100 -8.50 -3.43 -7.10
N HIS A 101 -8.05 -3.32 -8.35
CA HIS A 101 -8.95 -3.29 -9.50
C HIS A 101 -9.79 -4.57 -9.59
N PHE A 102 -9.19 -5.73 -9.40
CA PHE A 102 -9.92 -6.99 -9.35
C PHE A 102 -10.97 -6.98 -8.22
N PHE A 103 -10.59 -6.62 -7.01
CA PHE A 103 -11.46 -6.66 -5.84
C PHE A 103 -12.61 -5.65 -5.92
N ALA A 104 -12.35 -4.45 -6.43
CA ALA A 104 -13.37 -3.39 -6.54
C ALA A 104 -14.42 -3.69 -7.63
N HIS A 105 -14.05 -4.42 -8.68
CA HIS A 105 -14.94 -4.69 -9.83
C HIS A 105 -15.48 -6.12 -9.87
N SER A 106 -14.93 -7.03 -9.07
CA SER A 106 -15.40 -8.41 -8.97
C SER A 106 -16.24 -8.62 -7.73
N TYR A 107 -17.08 -9.64 -7.74
CA TYR A 107 -17.79 -10.06 -6.54
C TYR A 107 -16.85 -10.82 -5.60
N GLY A 108 -17.00 -10.60 -4.29
CA GLY A 108 -16.19 -11.28 -3.27
C GLY A 108 -16.20 -12.80 -3.36
N PHE A 109 -17.30 -13.43 -3.83
CA PHE A 109 -17.39 -14.89 -4.03
C PHE A 109 -16.43 -15.45 -5.08
N LEU A 110 -15.82 -14.59 -5.92
CA LEU A 110 -14.80 -14.97 -6.88
C LEU A 110 -13.38 -14.97 -6.28
N LEU A 111 -13.24 -14.61 -5.00
CA LEU A 111 -11.97 -14.70 -4.31
C LEU A 111 -11.55 -16.15 -4.15
N ASP A 112 -10.28 -16.38 -4.44
CA ASP A 112 -9.64 -17.69 -4.37
C ASP A 112 -8.47 -17.58 -3.39
N GLU A 113 -8.49 -18.41 -2.34
CA GLU A 113 -7.46 -18.41 -1.29
C GLU A 113 -6.05 -18.63 -1.88
N THR A 114 -5.91 -19.48 -2.91
CA THR A 114 -4.61 -19.77 -3.54
C THR A 114 -4.05 -18.56 -4.29
N LYS A 115 -4.92 -17.68 -4.81
CA LYS A 115 -4.52 -16.42 -5.45
C LYS A 115 -4.28 -15.30 -4.44
N LEU A 116 -5.02 -15.30 -3.32
CA LEU A 116 -4.89 -14.31 -2.28
C LEU A 116 -3.66 -14.55 -1.40
N TYR A 117 -3.28 -15.81 -1.20
CA TYR A 117 -2.18 -16.21 -0.32
C TYR A 117 -0.83 -15.57 -0.69
N PRO A 118 -0.38 -15.55 -1.97
CA PRO A 118 0.84 -14.84 -2.33
C PRO A 118 0.80 -13.35 -2.01
N LEU A 119 -0.34 -12.68 -2.16
CA LEU A 119 -0.48 -11.26 -1.84
C LEU A 119 -0.39 -11.03 -0.33
N MET A 120 -1.05 -11.90 0.44
CA MET A 120 -1.01 -11.92 1.90
C MET A 120 0.38 -12.23 2.45
N ASP A 121 1.12 -13.13 1.80
CA ASP A 121 2.46 -13.53 2.25
C ASP A 121 3.50 -12.42 1.99
N ASN A 122 3.36 -11.70 0.87
CA ASN A 122 4.34 -10.70 0.43
C ASN A 122 4.07 -9.26 0.91
N ILE A 123 2.88 -8.96 1.48
CA ILE A 123 2.49 -7.57 1.77
C ILE A 123 3.37 -6.94 2.87
N SER A 124 3.73 -7.72 3.88
CA SER A 124 4.61 -7.27 4.97
C SER A 124 6.01 -6.92 4.44
N ASN A 125 6.57 -7.75 3.56
CA ASN A 125 7.88 -7.47 2.95
C ASN A 125 7.81 -6.24 2.02
N THR A 126 6.77 -6.17 1.17
CA THR A 126 6.57 -5.03 0.27
C THR A 126 6.46 -3.71 1.06
N TYR A 127 5.71 -3.73 2.18
CA TYR A 127 5.60 -2.56 3.03
C TYR A 127 6.91 -2.23 3.77
N SER A 128 7.69 -3.22 4.19
CA SER A 128 8.98 -2.98 4.86
C SER A 128 9.94 -2.22 3.95
N GLU A 129 10.10 -2.69 2.71
CA GLU A 129 10.96 -2.04 1.71
C GLU A 129 10.47 -0.62 1.40
N PHE A 130 9.16 -0.44 1.20
CA PHE A 130 8.55 0.88 1.04
C PHE A 130 8.84 1.78 2.23
N LYS A 131 8.61 1.29 3.46
CA LYS A 131 8.80 2.06 4.69
C LYS A 131 10.25 2.51 4.85
N GLU A 132 11.21 1.64 4.57
CA GLU A 132 12.64 1.98 4.62
C GLU A 132 12.96 3.14 3.66
N GLU A 133 12.51 3.07 2.41
CA GLU A 133 12.72 4.14 1.43
C GLU A 133 12.08 5.48 1.85
N ILE A 134 10.88 5.44 2.45
CA ILE A 134 10.21 6.65 2.95
C ILE A 134 10.93 7.23 4.17
N VAL A 135 11.39 6.39 5.11
CA VAL A 135 12.15 6.86 6.28
C VAL A 135 13.46 7.49 5.85
N ASP A 136 14.18 6.86 4.92
CA ASP A 136 15.41 7.42 4.34
C ASP A 136 15.17 8.75 3.63
N TYR A 137 14.03 8.89 2.95
CA TYR A 137 13.63 10.17 2.35
C TYR A 137 13.38 11.24 3.42
N LEU A 138 12.64 10.92 4.49
CA LEU A 138 12.34 11.85 5.58
C LEU A 138 13.60 12.36 6.27
N THR A 139 14.56 11.48 6.55
CA THR A 139 15.84 11.88 7.14
C THR A 139 16.60 12.87 6.26
N LYS A 140 16.58 12.71 4.93
CA LYS A 140 17.29 13.60 3.99
C LYS A 140 16.68 15.00 3.87
N ILE A 141 15.40 15.17 4.18
CA ILE A 141 14.73 16.49 4.12
C ILE A 141 14.80 17.26 5.44
N GLU A 142 15.20 16.60 6.53
CA GLU A 142 15.48 17.22 7.84
C GLU A 142 16.91 17.77 7.95
N GLU A 143 17.82 17.28 7.12
CA GLU A 143 19.22 17.76 6.97
C GLU A 143 19.32 19.05 6.14
#